data_AF-A0A103MHL8-F1
#
_entry.id   AF-A0A103MHL8-F1
#
_cell.length_a   1.000
_cell.length_b   1.000
_cell.length_c   1.000
_cell.angle_alpha   90.00
_cell.angle_beta   90.00
_cell.angle_gamma   90.00
#
_symmetry.space_group_name_H-M   'P 1'
#
loop_
_entity.id
_entity.type
_entity.pdbx_description
1 polymer ?
#
loop_
_entity_poly.entity_id
_entity_poly.type
_entity_poly.pdbx_seq_one_letter_code
_entity_poly.pdbx_strand_id
1 'polypeptide(L)'
;MLFAAATGCQPTGMTFLHDMMSLDAMGLQENLLRGIYAYGFEKPSAIQQRGIVPFCKGLDVIQQAQSGTGKTATFCSGILQQLDYYVYLQ
;
A
#
# COMPACT_ATOMS: atom_id res chain seq x y z
N MET A 1 14.65 8.68 8.46
CA MET A 1 13.87 9.33 7.38
C MET A 1 13.09 8.27 6.63
N LEU A 2 11.82 8.53 6.38
CA LEU A 2 10.94 7.71 5.55
C LEU A 2 10.62 8.52 4.30
N PHE A 3 11.06 8.07 3.12
CA PHE A 3 10.75 8.69 1.83
C PHE A 3 9.89 7.73 1.02
N ALA A 4 8.70 8.16 0.59
CA ALA A 4 7.90 7.47 -0.42
C ALA A 4 7.62 8.47 -1.54
N ALA A 5 8.05 8.19 -2.77
CA ALA A 5 7.84 9.04 -3.94
C ALA A 5 7.21 8.19 -5.06
N ALA A 6 6.09 8.64 -5.63
CA ALA A 6 5.50 7.98 -6.79
C ALA A 6 5.99 8.67 -8.09
N THR A 7 6.59 7.93 -9.03
CA THR A 7 7.10 8.48 -10.28
C THR A 7 6.07 8.29 -11.40
N GLY A 8 5.47 9.37 -11.92
CA GLY A 8 4.55 9.25 -13.07
C GLY A 8 3.54 10.36 -13.33
N CYS A 9 3.41 11.39 -12.48
CA CYS A 9 2.49 12.52 -12.75
C CYS A 9 3.10 13.83 -12.25
N GLN A 10 2.78 14.93 -12.94
CA GLN A 10 3.39 16.28 -12.92
C GLN A 10 3.87 16.85 -11.57
N PRO A 11 4.82 17.80 -11.57
CA PRO A 11 5.33 18.48 -10.38
C PRO A 11 4.28 19.48 -9.86
N THR A 12 3.23 18.97 -9.24
CA THR A 12 2.38 19.76 -8.35
C THR A 12 2.73 19.33 -6.94
N GLY A 13 3.38 20.24 -6.22
CA GLY A 13 4.29 19.93 -5.12
C GLY A 13 3.69 19.04 -4.05
N MET A 14 4.54 18.14 -3.51
CA MET A 14 4.36 17.38 -2.26
C MET A 14 2.91 17.30 -1.78
N THR A 15 1.97 16.82 -2.59
CA THR A 15 0.59 16.71 -2.13
C THR A 15 0.61 15.59 -1.12
N PHE A 16 0.53 16.00 0.15
CA PHE A 16 0.45 15.18 1.34
C PHE A 16 -0.24 13.87 0.98
N LEU A 17 0.51 12.77 0.92
CA LEU A 17 -0.07 11.44 1.00
C LEU A 17 -0.88 11.48 2.28
N HIS A 18 -2.21 11.58 2.14
CA HIS A 18 -3.10 11.67 3.28
C HIS A 18 -2.80 10.45 4.13
N ASP A 19 -2.27 10.66 5.33
CA ASP A 19 -1.76 9.58 6.16
C ASP A 19 -3.01 8.79 6.61
N MET A 20 -3.26 7.68 5.90
CA MET A 20 -4.47 6.88 6.04
C MET A 20 -4.35 6.11 7.35
N MET A 21 -5.00 6.63 8.39
CA MET A 21 -4.88 6.12 9.76
C MET A 21 -5.42 4.69 9.93
N SER A 22 -6.30 4.22 9.04
CA SER A 22 -6.82 2.84 9.03
C SER A 22 -6.65 2.16 7.68
N LEU A 23 -6.49 0.83 7.71
CA LEU A 23 -6.45 -0.03 6.53
C LEU A 23 -7.79 -0.04 5.78
N ASP A 24 -8.91 0.08 6.49
CA ASP A 24 -10.26 0.13 5.88
C ASP A 24 -10.42 1.34 4.95
N ALA A 25 -9.78 2.46 5.29
CA ALA A 25 -9.86 3.71 4.52
C ALA A 25 -9.04 3.66 3.21
N MET A 26 -8.18 2.64 3.03
CA MET A 26 -7.28 2.53 1.89
C MET A 26 -7.93 1.94 0.62
N GLY A 27 -9.19 1.49 0.70
CA GLY A 27 -9.93 0.94 -0.45
C GLY A 27 -9.42 -0.44 -0.91
N LEU A 28 -8.96 -1.27 0.03
CA LEU A 28 -8.44 -2.61 -0.25
C LEU A 28 -9.58 -3.60 -0.53
N GLN A 29 -9.30 -4.63 -1.33
CA GLN A 29 -10.22 -5.76 -1.52
C GLN A 29 -10.52 -6.43 -0.18
N GLU A 30 -11.76 -6.84 0.03
CA GLU A 30 -12.22 -7.41 1.30
C GLU A 30 -11.42 -8.65 1.72
N ASN A 31 -11.08 -9.52 0.77
CA ASN A 31 -10.26 -10.72 1.03
C ASN A 31 -8.85 -10.35 1.51
N LEU A 32 -8.24 -9.34 0.90
CA LEU A 32 -6.93 -8.84 1.30
C LEU A 32 -7.00 -8.21 2.70
N LEU A 33 -8.00 -7.37 2.95
CA LEU A 33 -8.20 -6.70 4.23
C LEU A 33 -8.38 -7.72 5.37
N ARG A 34 -9.20 -8.75 5.16
CA ARG A 34 -9.36 -9.88 6.10
C ARG A 34 -8.05 -10.60 6.35
N GLY A 35 -7.25 -10.85 5.32
CA GLY A 35 -5.94 -11.49 5.44
C GLY A 35 -4.94 -10.65 6.25
N ILE A 36 -4.93 -9.34 6.04
CA ILE A 36 -4.07 -8.40 6.78
C ILE A 36 -4.41 -8.42 8.28
N TYR A 37 -5.69 -8.35 8.64
CA TYR A 37 -6.12 -8.43 10.04
C TYR A 37 -5.88 -9.82 10.66
N ALA A 38 -6.11 -10.90 9.91
CA ALA A 38 -5.84 -12.25 10.38
C ALA A 38 -4.35 -12.50 10.66
N TYR A 39 -3.46 -11.81 9.94
CA TYR A 39 -2.02 -11.83 10.20
C TYR A 39 -1.63 -11.02 11.45
N GLY A 40 -2.54 -10.23 12.02
CA GLY A 40 -2.31 -9.41 13.20
C GLY A 40 -1.86 -7.97 12.91
N PHE A 41 -2.00 -7.49 11.68
CA PHE A 41 -1.79 -6.08 11.37
C PHE A 41 -3.04 -5.26 11.71
N GLU A 42 -2.97 -4.45 12.76
CA GLU A 42 -4.08 -3.59 13.17
C GLU A 42 -3.90 -2.15 12.67
N LYS A 43 -2.73 -1.56 12.95
CA LYS A 43 -2.42 -0.18 12.61
C LYS A 43 -1.32 -0.11 11.55
N PRO A 44 -1.57 0.55 10.41
CA PRO A 44 -0.57 0.67 9.37
C PRO A 44 0.60 1.54 9.85
N SER A 45 1.83 1.12 9.55
CA SER A 45 3.03 1.92 9.79
C SER A 45 3.09 3.14 8.84
N ALA A 46 3.89 4.16 9.17
CA ALA A 46 3.99 5.36 8.34
C ALA A 46 4.36 5.08 6.87
N ILE A 47 5.14 4.01 6.58
CA ILE A 47 5.47 3.65 5.20
C ILE A 47 4.32 2.93 4.49
N GLN A 48 3.53 2.16 5.23
CA GLN A 48 2.34 1.49 4.72
C GLN A 48 1.26 2.52 4.37
N GLN A 49 0.99 3.47 5.28
CA GLN A 49 0.02 4.55 5.05
C GLN A 49 0.30 5.36 3.78
N ARG A 50 1.59 5.58 3.49
CA ARG A 50 2.06 6.34 2.31
C ARG A 50 2.24 5.48 1.06
N GLY A 51 2.41 4.17 1.22
CA GLY A 51 2.80 3.28 0.13
C GLY A 51 1.69 2.47 -0.47
N ILE A 52 0.79 1.97 0.37
CA ILE A 52 -0.21 1.00 -0.04
C ILE A 52 -1.12 1.61 -1.10
N VAL A 53 -1.72 2.78 -0.84
CA VAL A 53 -2.65 3.42 -1.77
C VAL A 53 -2.04 3.73 -3.15
N PRO A 54 -0.89 4.43 -3.28
CA PRO A 54 -0.30 4.68 -4.60
C PRO A 54 0.12 3.40 -5.30
N PHE A 55 0.58 2.38 -4.56
CA PHE A 55 0.96 1.11 -5.17
C PHE A 55 -0.26 0.32 -5.66
N CYS A 56 -1.35 0.29 -4.89
CA CYS A 56 -2.64 -0.28 -5.30
C CYS A 56 -3.24 0.42 -6.53
N LYS A 57 -2.89 1.68 -6.77
CA LYS A 57 -3.28 2.44 -7.98
C LYS A 57 -2.42 2.12 -9.21
N GLY A 58 -1.43 1.24 -9.09
CA GLY A 58 -0.52 0.89 -10.19
C GLY A 58 0.48 2.00 -10.54
N LEU A 59 0.72 2.94 -9.62
CA LEU A 59 1.76 3.94 -9.79
C LEU A 59 3.13 3.34 -9.43
N ASP A 60 4.18 3.79 -10.11
CA ASP A 60 5.54 3.44 -9.69
C ASP A 60 5.83 4.12 -8.36
N VAL A 61 6.22 3.36 -7.33
CA VAL A 61 6.48 3.88 -5.98
C VAL A 61 7.92 3.54 -5.55
N ILE A 62 8.71 4.58 -5.29
CA ILE A 62 10.01 4.48 -4.62
C ILE A 62 9.78 4.63 -3.12
N GLN A 63 10.11 3.62 -2.32
CA GLN A 63 10.01 3.69 -0.87
C GLN A 63 11.34 3.40 -0.17
N GLN A 64 11.75 4.28 0.74
CA GLN A 64 12.93 4.13 1.58
C GLN A 64 12.54 4.21 3.05
N ALA A 65 12.85 3.15 3.81
CA ALA A 65 12.69 3.11 5.26
C ALA A 65 13.68 2.15 5.91
N GLN A 66 13.86 2.27 7.23
CA GLN A 66 14.68 1.37 8.03
C GLN A 66 14.14 -0.07 8.01
N SER A 67 14.98 -1.07 8.32
CA SER A 67 14.50 -2.44 8.54
C SER A 67 13.43 -2.50 9.65
N GLY A 68 12.52 -3.47 9.57
CA GLY A 68 11.43 -3.65 10.55
C GLY A 68 10.25 -2.66 10.43
N THR A 69 10.25 -1.75 9.45
CA THR A 69 9.18 -0.74 9.29
C THR A 69 7.97 -1.18 8.46
N GLY A 70 7.97 -2.41 7.94
CA GLY A 70 6.83 -2.96 7.20
C GLY A 70 6.87 -2.77 5.68
N LYS A 71 8.02 -2.43 5.08
CA LYS A 71 8.22 -2.33 3.61
C LYS A 71 7.71 -3.56 2.85
N THR A 72 8.08 -4.75 3.33
CA THR A 72 7.69 -6.03 2.70
C THR A 72 6.17 -6.19 2.70
N ALA A 73 5.50 -5.87 3.80
CA ALA A 73 4.05 -5.93 3.88
C ALA A 73 3.38 -4.90 2.95
N THR A 74 3.92 -3.68 2.82
CA THR A 74 3.44 -2.70 1.83
C THR A 74 3.55 -3.27 0.42
N PHE A 75 4.68 -3.90 0.10
CA PHE A 75 4.93 -4.44 -1.23
C PHE A 75 3.99 -5.63 -1.55
N CYS A 76 3.88 -6.59 -0.63
CA CYS A 76 2.97 -7.72 -0.78
C CYS A 76 1.51 -7.29 -0.89
N SER A 77 1.07 -6.31 -0.09
CA SER A 77 -0.31 -5.80 -0.14
C SER A 77 -0.64 -5.18 -1.49
N GLY A 78 0.30 -4.42 -2.07
CA GLY A 78 0.14 -3.85 -3.41
C GLY A 78 -0.02 -4.91 -4.50
N ILE A 79 0.81 -5.96 -4.47
CA ILE A 79 0.70 -7.08 -5.42
C ILE A 79 -0.63 -7.82 -5.25
N LEU A 80 -0.95 -8.24 -4.02
CA LEU A 80 -2.15 -9.03 -3.73
C LEU A 80 -3.44 -8.28 -4.12
N GLN A 81 -3.44 -6.95 -4.00
CA GLN A 81 -4.56 -6.10 -4.42
C GLN A 81 -4.78 -6.14 -5.95
N GLN A 82 -3.73 -6.33 -6.74
CA GLN A 82 -3.78 -6.34 -8.20
C GLN A 82 -4.03 -7.74 -8.79
N LEU A 83 -3.95 -8.79 -7.99
CA LEU A 83 -4.20 -10.15 -8.45
C LEU A 83 -5.68 -10.36 -8.75
N ASP A 84 -5.96 -10.85 -9.96
CA ASP A 84 -7.27 -11.34 -10.36
C ASP A 84 -7.29 -12.87 -10.32
N TYR A 85 -8.15 -13.42 -9.46
CA TYR A 85 -8.28 -14.87 -9.24
C TYR A 85 -9.30 -15.52 -10.18
N TYR A 86 -10.11 -14.73 -10.90
CA TYR A 86 -11.20 -15.26 -11.74
C TYR A 86 -10.74 -15.69 -13.13
N VAL A 87 -9.46 -15.50 -13.46
CA VAL A 87 -8.87 -15.87 -14.76
C VAL A 87 -8.82 -17.40 -14.99
N TYR A 88 -8.96 -18.23 -13.96
CA TYR A 88 -8.87 -19.70 -14.07
C TYR A 88 -10.22 -20.46 -14.06
N LEU A 89 -11.36 -19.75 -14.14
CA LEU A 89 -12.70 -20.37 -14.18
C LEU A 89 -13.41 -20.18 -15.54
N GLN A 90 -12.65 -20.11 -16.63
CA GLN A 90 -13.11 -20.30 -18.02
C GLN A 90 -12.70 -21.69 -18.49
#